data_AF-A0A5B3GB80-F1
#
_entry.id   AF-A0A5B3GB80-F1
#
_cell.length_a   1.000
_cell.length_b   1.000
_cell.length_c   1.000
_cell.angle_alpha   90.00
_cell.angle_beta   90.00
_cell.angle_gamma   90.00
#
_symmetry.space_group_name_H-M   'P 1'
#
loop_
_entity.id
_entity.type
_entity.pdbx_description
1 polymer ?
#
loop_
_entity_poly.entity_id
_entity_poly.type
_entity_poly.pdbx_seq_one_letter_code
_entity_poly.pdbx_strand_id
1 'polypeptide(L)'
;MDMNTLQYVVGEAKAGQPAVIRFFGRVTEETTSRFNDEFDFLENIIRPSCIRVLINSEGGSVLYGMSTYSTIANATVDTECIIEGVAASMASIIWAAGKRSLMRDYAILMIHNPMLPDDDGGEPSDMVTAFTKQIETIYRKRFGLKAEHVRAIMDGQAGKDGTYFDAQAAVKAGIIPAEHVIHTSKQLCRKVHDEIEGLTDTAAIQELMSRVSAGNKPFKGIEPTLTETENDMANENKTQGFEYGAIAASLGMKDGEVKDVMARISELAAMEPKYREIQKSLSDAQTVIAGKDASIRNLQTDLAAATARLSAYEQKEKDEQASRIETLVENAIAEGKIDREAKTQWVEMAGSNFELAESTLASIPAREKISKEIADDPANIQATAEATKTAEQLMAEKVAEVVGADFKFRKL
;
A
#
# COMPACT_ATOMS: atom_id res chain seq x y z
N MET A 1 -18.39 42.12 -4.03
CA MET A 1 -18.72 40.97 -3.15
C MET A 1 -18.37 41.34 -1.72
N ASP A 2 -19.22 40.99 -0.76
CA ASP A 2 -18.90 41.02 0.68
C ASP A 2 -18.57 39.59 1.13
N MET A 3 -17.67 39.41 2.11
CA MET A 3 -17.29 38.08 2.62
C MET A 3 -18.51 37.28 3.13
N ASN A 4 -19.54 37.97 3.64
CA ASN A 4 -20.78 37.35 4.11
C ASN A 4 -21.69 36.81 2.99
N THR A 5 -21.36 37.09 1.73
CA THR A 5 -22.14 36.68 0.55
C THR A 5 -21.50 35.55 -0.25
N LEU A 6 -20.31 35.10 0.16
CA LEU A 6 -19.57 34.01 -0.48
C LEU A 6 -20.23 32.66 -0.14
N GLN A 7 -20.59 31.90 -1.15
CA GLN A 7 -21.28 30.62 -1.06
C GLN A 7 -20.31 29.44 -1.20
N TYR A 8 -19.23 29.61 -1.97
CA TYR A 8 -18.29 28.56 -2.28
C TYR A 8 -17.02 28.62 -1.42
N VAL A 9 -16.65 29.81 -0.93
CA VAL A 9 -15.54 29.97 0.02
C VAL A 9 -15.87 29.34 1.37
N VAL A 10 -14.93 28.57 1.91
CA VAL A 10 -15.11 27.81 3.15
C VAL A 10 -14.29 28.43 4.27
N GLY A 11 -14.96 28.79 5.36
CA GLY A 11 -14.29 29.36 6.53
C GLY A 11 -13.82 30.80 6.30
N GLU A 12 -12.87 31.24 7.11
CA GLU A 12 -12.29 32.59 6.97
C GLU A 12 -11.18 32.59 5.92
N ALA A 13 -11.26 33.52 4.97
CA ALA A 13 -10.18 33.79 4.01
C ALA A 13 -9.42 35.05 4.45
N LYS A 14 -8.08 34.96 4.54
CA LYS A 14 -7.21 36.05 4.98
C LYS A 14 -6.02 36.20 4.05
N ALA A 15 -5.58 37.45 3.88
CA ALA A 15 -4.38 37.76 3.11
C ALA A 15 -3.16 37.00 3.64
N GLY A 16 -2.37 36.42 2.73
CA GLY A 16 -1.16 35.67 3.06
C GLY A 16 -1.40 34.33 3.80
N GLN A 17 -2.64 33.88 3.96
CA GLN A 17 -2.97 32.55 4.48
C GLN A 17 -3.66 31.71 3.40
N PRO A 18 -3.60 30.38 3.45
CA PRO A 18 -4.35 29.54 2.50
C PRO A 18 -5.86 29.78 2.62
N ALA A 19 -6.53 29.98 1.49
CA ALA A 19 -7.98 30.04 1.38
C ALA A 19 -8.51 28.75 0.73
N VAL A 20 -9.77 28.40 1.02
CA VAL A 20 -10.41 27.21 0.48
C VAL A 20 -11.71 27.60 -0.23
N ILE A 21 -11.91 27.10 -1.43
CA ILE A 21 -13.13 27.28 -2.23
C ILE A 21 -13.60 25.92 -2.77
N ARG A 22 -14.91 25.70 -2.83
CA ARG A 22 -15.50 24.44 -3.33
C ARG A 22 -16.01 24.60 -4.75
N PHE A 23 -15.77 23.60 -5.60
CA PHE A 23 -16.44 23.42 -6.88
C PHE A 23 -17.22 22.10 -6.83
N PHE A 24 -18.46 22.15 -6.36
CA PHE A 24 -19.29 20.96 -6.09
C PHE A 24 -20.52 20.94 -7.01
N GLY A 25 -20.83 19.77 -7.56
CA GLY A 25 -21.96 19.54 -8.47
C GLY A 25 -21.64 19.83 -9.93
N ARG A 26 -22.67 19.81 -10.77
CA ARG A 26 -22.56 19.88 -12.24
C ARG A 26 -21.90 21.18 -12.74
N VAL A 27 -21.10 21.05 -13.79
CA VAL A 27 -20.53 22.18 -14.54
C VAL A 27 -21.61 22.79 -15.44
N THR A 28 -22.15 23.93 -15.03
CA THR A 28 -23.16 24.72 -15.73
C THR A 28 -22.72 26.19 -15.80
N GLU A 29 -23.44 27.01 -16.57
CA GLU A 29 -23.20 28.46 -16.61
C GLU A 29 -23.26 29.09 -15.22
N GLU A 30 -24.30 28.75 -14.45
CA GLU A 30 -24.52 29.33 -13.14
C GLU A 30 -23.42 28.92 -12.15
N THR A 31 -23.05 27.64 -12.10
CA THR A 31 -22.04 27.16 -11.14
C THR A 31 -20.66 27.71 -11.46
N THR A 32 -20.29 27.76 -12.74
CA THR A 32 -19.00 28.31 -13.17
C THR A 32 -18.92 29.82 -12.99
N SER A 33 -19.97 30.56 -13.34
CA SER A 33 -20.01 32.02 -13.17
C SER A 33 -19.83 32.42 -11.70
N ARG A 34 -20.61 31.82 -10.79
CA ARG A 34 -20.48 32.13 -9.35
C ARG A 34 -19.13 31.70 -8.77
N PHE A 35 -18.63 30.53 -9.16
CA PHE A 35 -17.32 30.07 -8.70
C PHE A 35 -16.22 31.03 -9.16
N ASN A 36 -16.23 31.43 -10.43
CA ASN A 36 -15.23 32.33 -11.01
C ASN A 36 -15.27 33.70 -10.30
N ASP A 37 -16.45 34.26 -10.05
CA ASP A 37 -16.58 35.53 -9.33
C ASP A 37 -15.98 35.47 -7.91
N GLU A 38 -16.24 34.38 -7.17
CA GLU A 38 -15.68 34.19 -5.83
C GLU A 38 -14.18 33.88 -5.86
N PHE A 39 -13.70 33.15 -6.87
CA PHE A 39 -12.29 32.90 -7.08
C PHE A 39 -11.54 34.20 -7.36
N ASP A 40 -12.06 35.03 -8.27
CA ASP A 40 -11.49 36.34 -8.62
C ASP A 40 -11.49 37.28 -7.41
N PHE A 41 -12.52 37.20 -6.56
CA PHE A 41 -12.55 37.92 -5.29
C PHE A 41 -11.43 37.44 -4.34
N LEU A 42 -11.23 36.13 -4.20
CA LEU A 42 -10.13 35.58 -3.40
C LEU A 42 -8.78 36.05 -3.95
N GLU A 43 -8.55 35.92 -5.26
CA GLU A 43 -7.28 36.29 -5.89
C GLU A 43 -7.00 37.79 -5.76
N ASN A 44 -7.92 38.64 -6.20
CA ASN A 44 -7.63 40.06 -6.40
C ASN A 44 -7.81 40.90 -5.12
N ILE A 45 -8.75 40.51 -4.26
CA ILE A 45 -9.11 41.27 -3.06
C ILE A 45 -8.47 40.68 -1.81
N ILE A 46 -8.66 39.37 -1.56
CA ILE A 46 -8.13 38.74 -0.34
C ILE A 46 -6.63 38.49 -0.45
N ARG A 47 -6.14 38.05 -1.62
CA ARG A 47 -4.73 37.69 -1.88
C ARG A 47 -4.20 36.67 -0.87
N PRO A 48 -4.81 35.48 -0.77
CA PRO A 48 -4.30 34.41 0.07
C PRO A 48 -2.93 33.95 -0.42
N SER A 49 -2.18 33.23 0.42
CA SER A 49 -0.91 32.64 -0.01
C SER A 49 -1.08 31.49 -1.00
N CYS A 50 -2.25 30.85 -0.97
CA CYS A 50 -2.64 29.75 -1.85
C CYS A 50 -4.17 29.63 -1.87
N ILE A 51 -4.76 29.29 -3.01
CA ILE A 51 -6.18 28.95 -3.14
C ILE A 51 -6.31 27.44 -3.33
N ARG A 52 -6.94 26.76 -2.38
CA ARG A 52 -7.28 25.33 -2.44
C ARG A 52 -8.68 25.17 -3.01
N VAL A 53 -8.76 24.64 -4.22
CA VAL A 53 -10.01 24.33 -4.91
C VAL A 53 -10.39 22.88 -4.63
N LEU A 54 -11.45 22.67 -3.86
CA LEU A 54 -11.97 21.33 -3.56
C LEU A 54 -13.01 20.94 -4.59
N ILE A 55 -12.79 19.84 -5.29
CA ILE A 55 -13.60 19.41 -6.42
C ILE A 55 -14.38 18.16 -6.05
N ASN A 56 -15.70 18.24 -6.22
CA ASN A 56 -16.61 17.11 -6.12
C ASN A 56 -17.72 17.25 -7.17
N SER A 57 -17.40 16.88 -8.41
CA SER A 57 -18.22 17.16 -9.59
C SER A 57 -18.16 16.01 -10.59
N GLU A 58 -19.34 15.68 -11.12
CA GLU A 58 -19.56 14.73 -12.21
C GLU A 58 -19.22 15.29 -13.60
N GLY A 59 -18.83 16.57 -13.68
CA GLY A 59 -18.55 17.28 -14.93
C GLY A 59 -19.78 17.99 -15.49
N GLY A 60 -19.82 18.19 -16.81
CA GLY A 60 -20.88 18.94 -17.47
C GLY A 60 -20.39 19.67 -18.72
N SER A 61 -20.82 20.91 -18.92
CA SER A 61 -20.52 21.67 -20.13
C SER A 61 -19.03 21.94 -20.29
N VAL A 62 -18.45 21.48 -21.41
CA VAL A 62 -17.05 21.74 -21.78
C VAL A 62 -16.82 23.25 -21.92
N LEU A 63 -17.74 23.96 -22.58
CA LEU A 63 -17.64 25.40 -22.80
C LEU A 63 -17.53 26.18 -21.49
N TYR A 64 -18.45 25.95 -20.55
CA TYR A 64 -18.45 26.66 -19.27
C TYR A 64 -17.28 26.21 -18.39
N GLY A 65 -16.94 24.92 -18.39
CA GLY A 65 -15.80 24.42 -17.63
C GLY A 65 -14.46 25.00 -18.09
N MET A 66 -14.30 25.30 -19.38
CA MET A 66 -13.09 25.91 -19.91
C MET A 66 -12.89 27.35 -19.42
N SER A 67 -13.98 28.06 -19.09
CA SER A 67 -13.91 29.36 -18.41
C SER A 67 -13.28 29.21 -17.03
N THR A 68 -13.79 28.30 -16.20
CA THR A 68 -13.23 28.02 -14.87
C THR A 68 -11.81 27.47 -14.92
N TYR A 69 -11.50 26.60 -15.88
CA TYR A 69 -10.12 26.16 -16.12
C TYR A 69 -9.19 27.36 -16.34
N SER A 70 -9.60 28.30 -17.20
CA SER A 70 -8.80 29.48 -17.53
C SER A 70 -8.63 30.42 -16.34
N THR A 71 -9.69 30.62 -15.55
CA THR A 71 -9.63 31.41 -14.30
C THR A 71 -8.59 30.84 -13.34
N ILE A 72 -8.60 29.53 -13.09
CA ILE A 72 -7.65 28.90 -12.17
C ILE A 72 -6.22 28.87 -12.76
N ALA A 73 -6.08 28.52 -14.04
CA ALA A 73 -4.78 28.35 -14.68
C ALA A 73 -4.02 29.68 -14.88
N ASN A 74 -4.74 30.79 -15.04
CA ASN A 74 -4.16 32.13 -15.17
C ASN A 74 -3.92 32.81 -13.81
N ALA A 75 -4.32 32.18 -12.70
CA ALA A 75 -4.16 32.75 -11.38
C ALA A 75 -2.69 33.00 -11.05
N THR A 76 -2.42 34.20 -10.57
CA THR A 76 -1.11 34.64 -10.06
C THR A 76 -0.82 34.05 -8.69
N VAL A 77 -1.85 33.90 -7.86
CA VAL A 77 -1.79 33.22 -6.57
C VAL A 77 -1.56 31.72 -6.79
N ASP A 78 -0.85 31.06 -5.86
CA ASP A 78 -0.63 29.61 -5.94
C ASP A 78 -1.96 28.83 -5.83
N THR A 79 -2.12 27.75 -6.60
CA THR A 79 -3.38 27.00 -6.69
C THR A 79 -3.19 25.51 -6.49
N GLU A 80 -4.01 24.93 -5.63
CA GLU A 80 -4.10 23.49 -5.37
C GLU A 80 -5.50 23.02 -5.72
N CYS A 81 -5.65 22.23 -6.79
CA CYS A 81 -6.90 21.57 -7.10
C CYS A 81 -6.90 20.17 -6.50
N ILE A 82 -7.85 19.90 -5.59
CA ILE A 82 -7.94 18.64 -4.85
C ILE A 82 -9.23 17.94 -5.22
N ILE A 83 -9.15 16.69 -5.67
CA ILE A 83 -10.33 15.83 -5.77
C ILE A 83 -10.74 15.43 -4.36
N GLU A 84 -11.77 16.09 -3.85
CA GLU A 84 -12.33 15.87 -2.51
C GLU A 84 -13.22 14.61 -2.50
N GLY A 85 -13.83 14.31 -3.64
CA GLY A 85 -14.74 13.18 -3.85
C GLY A 85 -14.59 12.58 -5.24
N VAL A 86 -15.25 13.19 -6.23
CA VAL A 86 -15.12 12.83 -7.65
C VAL A 86 -14.71 14.03 -8.51
N ALA A 87 -13.86 13.81 -9.50
CA ALA A 87 -13.70 14.72 -10.63
C ALA A 87 -13.85 13.91 -11.93
N ALA A 88 -15.06 13.93 -12.49
CA ALA A 88 -15.38 13.22 -13.73
C ALA A 88 -15.55 14.20 -14.90
N SER A 89 -15.22 13.75 -16.11
CA SER A 89 -15.43 14.52 -17.34
C SER A 89 -14.85 15.94 -17.23
N MET A 90 -15.62 17.00 -17.49
CA MET A 90 -15.11 18.38 -17.44
C MET A 90 -14.51 18.80 -16.08
N ALA A 91 -14.93 18.16 -14.97
CA ALA A 91 -14.34 18.42 -13.66
C ALA A 91 -12.88 17.94 -13.56
N SER A 92 -12.51 16.90 -14.30
CA SER A 92 -11.11 16.44 -14.38
C SER A 92 -10.20 17.46 -15.09
N ILE A 93 -10.74 18.24 -16.03
CA ILE A 93 -10.02 19.38 -16.62
C ILE A 93 -9.90 20.53 -15.63
N ILE A 94 -10.97 20.91 -14.94
CA ILE A 94 -10.91 21.95 -13.89
C ILE A 94 -9.87 21.58 -12.82
N TRP A 95 -9.80 20.30 -12.45
CA TRP A 95 -8.79 19.78 -11.54
C TRP A 95 -7.35 19.89 -12.09
N ALA A 96 -7.18 19.69 -13.40
CA ALA A 96 -5.89 19.84 -14.06
C ALA A 96 -5.42 21.32 -14.14
N ALA A 97 -6.29 22.30 -13.86
CA ALA A 97 -5.97 23.73 -13.95
C ALA A 97 -5.06 24.25 -12.82
N GLY A 98 -5.13 23.65 -11.63
CA GLY A 98 -4.35 24.10 -10.48
C GLY A 98 -2.85 23.91 -10.71
N LYS A 99 -1.99 24.74 -10.10
CA LYS A 99 -0.54 24.54 -10.13
C LYS A 99 -0.15 23.17 -9.56
N ARG A 100 -0.88 22.70 -8.54
CA ARG A 100 -0.83 21.32 -8.04
C ARG A 100 -2.18 20.62 -8.24
N SER A 101 -2.15 19.40 -8.76
CA SER A 101 -3.31 18.54 -8.98
C SER A 101 -3.22 17.35 -8.01
N LEU A 102 -4.07 17.36 -6.98
CA LEU A 102 -4.03 16.48 -5.82
C LEU A 102 -5.28 15.58 -5.76
N MET A 103 -5.15 14.40 -5.17
CA MET A 103 -6.29 13.47 -4.98
C MET A 103 -6.32 12.98 -3.54
N ARG A 104 -7.50 12.88 -2.93
CA ARG A 104 -7.62 12.04 -1.72
C ARG A 104 -7.46 10.57 -2.09
N ASP A 105 -6.94 9.78 -1.17
CA ASP A 105 -6.71 8.35 -1.40
C ASP A 105 -7.99 7.55 -1.70
N TYR A 106 -9.16 8.05 -1.32
CA TYR A 106 -10.47 7.49 -1.66
C TYR A 106 -11.15 8.13 -2.88
N ALA A 107 -10.54 9.17 -3.48
CA ALA A 107 -11.17 9.94 -4.53
C ALA A 107 -11.19 9.20 -5.88
N ILE A 108 -12.13 9.60 -6.73
CA ILE A 108 -12.30 9.05 -8.08
C ILE A 108 -12.01 10.14 -9.12
N LEU A 109 -11.15 9.81 -10.07
CA LEU A 109 -10.93 10.58 -11.29
C LEU A 109 -11.53 9.82 -12.47
N MET A 110 -12.29 10.48 -13.34
CA MET A 110 -12.78 9.88 -14.57
C MET A 110 -12.51 10.81 -15.75
N ILE A 111 -11.82 10.28 -16.76
CA ILE A 111 -11.44 11.01 -17.97
C ILE A 111 -12.05 10.29 -19.16
N HIS A 112 -12.78 11.03 -20.00
CA HIS A 112 -13.40 10.51 -21.22
C HIS A 112 -13.42 11.56 -22.33
N ASN A 113 -13.78 11.16 -23.55
CA ASN A 113 -13.97 12.07 -24.68
C ASN A 113 -15.17 13.01 -24.46
N PRO A 114 -15.13 14.26 -24.97
CA PRO A 114 -16.30 15.14 -24.95
C PRO A 114 -17.42 14.56 -25.82
N MET A 115 -18.67 14.70 -25.36
CA MET A 115 -19.85 14.20 -26.03
C MET A 115 -20.87 15.31 -26.26
N LEU A 116 -21.65 15.18 -27.34
CA LEU A 116 -22.86 15.98 -27.53
C LEU A 116 -24.08 15.25 -26.95
N PRO A 117 -25.08 15.97 -26.42
CA PRO A 117 -26.28 15.36 -25.86
C PRO A 117 -27.07 14.49 -26.86
N ASP A 118 -26.98 14.79 -28.16
CA ASP A 118 -27.74 14.17 -29.25
C ASP A 118 -26.81 13.53 -30.31
N ASP A 119 -25.77 12.82 -29.87
CA ASP A 119 -24.90 12.08 -30.78
C ASP A 119 -25.48 10.69 -31.10
N ASP A 120 -26.13 10.57 -32.26
CA ASP A 120 -26.74 9.32 -32.76
C ASP A 120 -25.70 8.32 -33.32
N GLY A 121 -24.41 8.49 -33.00
CA GLY A 121 -23.32 7.66 -33.53
C GLY A 121 -22.86 8.05 -34.93
N GLY A 122 -23.03 9.33 -35.28
CA GLY A 122 -22.55 9.91 -36.53
C GLY A 122 -21.05 10.25 -36.51
N GLU A 123 -20.54 10.86 -37.58
CA GLU A 123 -19.19 11.45 -37.52
C GLU A 123 -19.18 12.61 -36.50
N PRO A 124 -18.13 12.70 -35.64
CA PRO A 124 -18.03 13.77 -34.67
C PRO A 124 -18.07 15.14 -35.36
N SER A 125 -18.89 16.06 -34.86
CA SER A 125 -18.89 17.42 -35.38
C SER A 125 -17.49 18.07 -35.29
N ASP A 126 -17.21 19.05 -36.15
CA ASP A 126 -15.96 19.83 -36.10
C ASP A 126 -15.71 20.43 -34.71
N MET A 127 -16.79 20.81 -34.00
CA MET A 127 -16.74 21.34 -32.64
C MET A 127 -16.27 20.28 -31.63
N VAL A 128 -16.83 19.07 -31.67
CA VAL A 128 -16.41 17.96 -30.81
C VAL A 128 -14.95 17.63 -31.09
N THR A 129 -14.58 17.52 -32.36
CA THR A 129 -13.18 17.28 -32.78
C THR A 129 -12.23 18.35 -32.24
N ALA A 130 -12.63 19.62 -32.27
CA ALA A 130 -11.84 20.72 -31.72
C ALA A 130 -11.68 20.63 -30.20
N PHE A 131 -12.76 20.34 -29.47
CA PHE A 131 -12.70 20.16 -28.01
C PHE A 131 -11.88 18.93 -27.61
N THR A 132 -12.01 17.82 -28.33
CA THR A 132 -11.18 16.62 -28.08
C THR A 132 -9.69 16.95 -28.20
N LYS A 133 -9.29 17.67 -29.24
CA LYS A 133 -7.89 18.11 -29.42
C LYS A 133 -7.42 19.08 -28.33
N GLN A 134 -8.30 19.97 -27.86
CA GLN A 134 -8.00 20.90 -26.79
C GLN A 134 -7.77 20.16 -25.46
N ILE A 135 -8.69 19.27 -25.10
CA ILE A 135 -8.63 18.42 -23.89
C ILE A 135 -7.38 17.52 -23.93
N GLU A 136 -7.11 16.86 -25.06
CA GLU A 136 -5.91 16.04 -25.24
C GLU A 136 -4.63 16.87 -25.00
N THR A 137 -4.61 18.10 -25.52
CA THR A 137 -3.47 19.00 -25.37
C THR A 137 -3.27 19.45 -23.93
N ILE A 138 -4.36 19.72 -23.19
CA ILE A 138 -4.30 20.07 -21.76
C ILE A 138 -3.66 18.92 -20.99
N TYR A 139 -4.17 17.69 -21.12
CA TYR A 139 -3.62 16.54 -20.40
C TYR A 139 -2.16 16.26 -20.73
N ARG A 140 -1.81 16.29 -22.02
CA ARG A 140 -0.43 16.08 -22.46
C ARG A 140 0.51 17.11 -21.84
N LYS A 141 0.17 18.40 -21.93
CA LYS A 141 1.03 19.47 -21.42
C LYS A 141 1.11 19.46 -19.89
N ARG A 142 -0.02 19.20 -19.22
CA ARG A 142 -0.10 19.25 -17.77
C ARG A 142 0.63 18.09 -17.10
N PHE A 143 0.46 16.88 -17.64
CA PHE A 143 0.94 15.65 -17.00
C PHE A 143 2.12 15.00 -17.72
N GLY A 144 2.63 15.61 -18.80
CA GLY A 144 3.77 15.08 -19.56
C GLY A 144 3.48 13.76 -20.29
N LEU A 145 2.20 13.41 -20.47
CA LEU A 145 1.77 12.15 -21.08
C LEU A 145 1.86 12.22 -22.61
N LYS A 146 2.20 11.11 -23.26
CA LYS A 146 2.17 11.01 -24.72
C LYS A 146 0.73 11.12 -25.24
N ALA A 147 0.54 11.71 -26.42
CA ALA A 147 -0.76 11.86 -27.07
C ALA A 147 -1.53 10.52 -27.16
N GLU A 148 -0.85 9.45 -27.57
CA GLU A 148 -1.42 8.10 -27.66
C GLU A 148 -1.91 7.58 -26.31
N HIS A 149 -1.17 7.86 -25.23
CA HIS A 149 -1.54 7.46 -23.88
C HIS A 149 -2.78 8.24 -23.42
N VAL A 150 -2.81 9.56 -23.65
CA VAL A 150 -3.98 10.39 -23.33
C VAL A 150 -5.22 9.92 -24.09
N ARG A 151 -5.10 9.60 -25.38
CA ARG A 151 -6.21 9.05 -26.16
C ARG A 151 -6.71 7.72 -25.61
N ALA A 152 -5.80 6.79 -25.29
CA ALA A 152 -6.19 5.52 -24.70
C ALA A 152 -6.95 5.69 -23.37
N ILE A 153 -6.57 6.68 -22.56
CA ILE A 153 -7.30 7.05 -21.33
C ILE A 153 -8.70 7.60 -21.67
N MET A 154 -8.78 8.56 -22.60
CA MET A 154 -10.04 9.21 -22.99
C MET A 154 -11.00 8.24 -23.68
N ASP A 155 -10.50 7.30 -24.46
CA ASP A 155 -11.29 6.28 -25.17
C ASP A 155 -11.78 5.20 -24.19
N GLY A 156 -10.94 4.82 -23.22
CA GLY A 156 -11.25 3.75 -22.29
C GLY A 156 -11.12 2.35 -22.91
N GLN A 157 -11.55 1.35 -22.15
CA GLN A 157 -11.59 -0.03 -22.63
C GLN A 157 -12.77 -0.24 -23.62
N ALA A 158 -12.68 -1.27 -24.46
CA ALA A 158 -13.73 -1.58 -25.42
C ALA A 158 -15.11 -1.69 -24.76
N GLY A 159 -16.06 -0.87 -25.22
CA GLY A 159 -17.43 -0.80 -24.68
C GLY A 159 -17.57 -0.01 -23.37
N LYS A 160 -16.54 0.75 -22.96
CA LYS A 160 -16.57 1.68 -21.84
C LYS A 160 -16.40 3.11 -22.35
N ASP A 161 -17.00 4.05 -21.64
CA ASP A 161 -16.84 5.48 -21.89
C ASP A 161 -15.73 6.04 -20.99
N GLY A 162 -14.52 6.15 -21.56
CA GLY A 162 -13.34 6.63 -20.87
C GLY A 162 -12.83 5.70 -19.76
N THR A 163 -11.98 6.27 -18.91
CA THR A 163 -11.26 5.54 -17.87
C THR A 163 -11.47 6.16 -16.49
N TYR A 164 -11.77 5.30 -15.53
CA TYR A 164 -11.86 5.64 -14.11
C TYR A 164 -10.55 5.27 -13.41
N PHE A 165 -10.11 6.14 -12.50
CA PHE A 165 -8.92 5.96 -11.68
C PHE A 165 -9.26 6.23 -10.22
N ASP A 166 -8.91 5.29 -9.35
CA ASP A 166 -8.60 5.63 -7.96
C ASP A 166 -7.23 6.35 -7.89
N ALA A 167 -6.89 6.89 -6.72
CA ALA A 167 -5.63 7.62 -6.54
C ALA A 167 -4.38 6.77 -6.89
N GLN A 168 -4.39 5.48 -6.59
CA GLN A 168 -3.25 4.60 -6.87
C GLN A 168 -3.13 4.29 -8.37
N ALA A 169 -4.26 4.11 -9.05
CA ALA A 169 -4.34 3.92 -10.49
C ALA A 169 -3.90 5.19 -11.23
N ALA A 170 -4.27 6.38 -10.75
CA ALA A 170 -3.82 7.65 -11.32
C ALA A 170 -2.29 7.81 -11.22
N VAL A 171 -1.69 7.37 -10.11
CA VAL A 171 -0.22 7.33 -9.96
C VAL A 171 0.41 6.33 -10.92
N LYS A 172 -0.12 5.11 -11.01
CA LYS A 172 0.39 4.08 -11.94
C LYS A 172 0.27 4.50 -13.42
N ALA A 173 -0.76 5.26 -13.76
CA ALA A 173 -0.98 5.82 -15.09
C ALA A 173 -0.09 7.03 -15.38
N GLY A 174 0.68 7.52 -14.40
CA GLY A 174 1.55 8.69 -14.57
C GLY A 174 0.80 10.01 -14.66
N ILE A 175 -0.47 10.06 -14.24
CA ILE A 175 -1.28 11.29 -14.24
C ILE A 175 -0.82 12.21 -13.10
N ILE A 176 -0.56 11.63 -11.92
CA ILE A 176 -0.01 12.34 -10.77
C ILE A 176 1.15 11.57 -10.15
N PRO A 177 2.09 12.25 -9.48
CA PRO A 177 3.10 11.58 -8.69
C PRO A 177 2.52 11.13 -7.33
N ALA A 178 3.23 10.25 -6.62
CA ALA A 178 2.71 9.62 -5.39
C ALA A 178 2.49 10.62 -4.24
N GLU A 179 3.33 11.65 -4.18
CA GLU A 179 3.26 12.75 -3.20
C GLU A 179 2.01 13.63 -3.36
N HIS A 180 1.32 13.55 -4.51
CA HIS A 180 0.06 14.27 -4.74
C HIS A 180 -1.17 13.52 -4.20
N VAL A 181 -0.97 12.35 -3.58
CA VAL A 181 -2.02 11.61 -2.90
C VAL A 181 -2.12 12.05 -1.43
N ILE A 182 -3.28 12.59 -1.07
CA ILE A 182 -3.60 13.00 0.29
C ILE A 182 -4.20 11.82 1.03
N HIS A 183 -3.40 11.23 1.91
CA HIS A 183 -3.83 10.09 2.72
C HIS A 183 -4.88 10.46 3.77
N THR A 184 -5.88 9.60 3.92
CA THR A 184 -6.93 9.72 4.92
C THR A 184 -6.98 8.47 5.81
N SER A 185 -7.92 8.42 6.76
CA SER A 185 -7.97 7.30 7.69
C SER A 185 -8.38 6.00 6.96
N LYS A 186 -7.73 4.88 7.28
CA LYS A 186 -8.05 3.56 6.71
C LYS A 186 -9.53 3.15 6.88
N GLN A 187 -10.20 3.65 7.91
CA GLN A 187 -11.63 3.42 8.15
C GLN A 187 -12.50 4.17 7.13
N LEU A 188 -12.13 5.42 6.83
CA LEU A 188 -12.81 6.24 5.83
C LEU A 188 -12.64 5.64 4.44
N CYS A 189 -11.42 5.26 4.04
CA CYS A 189 -11.18 4.65 2.73
C CYS A 189 -12.02 3.38 2.54
N ARG A 190 -12.08 2.50 3.56
CA ARG A 190 -12.90 1.29 3.52
C ARG A 190 -14.39 1.60 3.39
N LYS A 191 -14.90 2.50 4.21
CA LYS A 191 -16.32 2.91 4.16
C LYS A 191 -16.70 3.44 2.78
N VAL A 192 -15.85 4.30 2.20
CA VAL A 192 -16.08 4.87 0.87
C VAL A 192 -16.05 3.77 -0.20
N HIS A 193 -15.07 2.86 -0.14
CA HIS A 193 -14.96 1.75 -1.08
C HIS A 193 -16.21 0.84 -1.04
N ASP A 194 -16.63 0.43 0.16
CA ASP A 194 -17.78 -0.45 0.37
C ASP A 194 -19.09 0.21 -0.13
N GLU A 195 -19.25 1.53 0.06
CA GLU A 195 -20.44 2.27 -0.39
C GLU A 195 -20.44 2.55 -1.91
N ILE A 196 -19.28 2.54 -2.57
CA ILE A 196 -19.15 2.74 -4.04
C ILE A 196 -19.39 1.45 -4.82
N GLU A 197 -19.05 0.28 -4.26
CA GLU A 197 -19.16 -1.02 -4.95
C GLU A 197 -20.59 -1.30 -5.49
N GLY A 198 -21.61 -0.70 -4.88
CA GLY A 198 -23.01 -0.80 -5.32
C GLY A 198 -23.51 0.32 -6.25
N LEU A 199 -22.69 1.33 -6.56
CA LEU A 199 -23.09 2.50 -7.35
C LEU A 199 -22.55 2.42 -8.77
N THR A 200 -23.44 2.50 -9.75
CA THR A 200 -23.08 2.48 -11.19
C THR A 200 -23.19 3.85 -11.86
N ASP A 201 -23.70 4.86 -11.15
CA ASP A 201 -23.98 6.19 -11.69
C ASP A 201 -23.08 7.26 -11.03
N THR A 202 -22.50 8.13 -11.85
CA THR A 202 -21.56 9.16 -11.38
C THR A 202 -22.21 10.22 -10.52
N ALA A 203 -23.48 10.56 -10.75
CA ALA A 203 -24.22 11.49 -9.88
C ALA A 203 -24.49 10.86 -8.50
N ALA A 204 -24.84 9.57 -8.45
CA ALA A 204 -24.97 8.85 -7.18
C ALA A 204 -23.63 8.78 -6.39
N ILE A 205 -22.50 8.58 -7.10
CA ILE A 205 -21.16 8.65 -6.51
C ILE A 205 -20.88 10.06 -5.95
N GLN A 206 -21.23 11.10 -6.70
CA GLN A 206 -21.04 12.49 -6.29
C GLN A 206 -21.86 12.86 -5.03
N GLU A 207 -23.09 12.37 -4.91
CA GLU A 207 -23.92 12.56 -3.71
C GLU A 207 -23.32 11.85 -2.49
N LEU A 208 -22.90 10.59 -2.67
CA LEU A 208 -22.19 9.83 -1.64
C LEU A 208 -20.95 10.59 -1.16
N MET A 209 -20.11 11.01 -2.10
CA MET A 209 -18.87 11.74 -1.80
C MET A 209 -19.13 13.09 -1.11
N SER A 210 -20.25 13.75 -1.42
CA SER A 210 -20.66 14.98 -0.74
C SER A 210 -20.93 14.72 0.75
N ARG A 211 -21.61 13.62 1.09
CA ARG A 211 -21.85 13.21 2.49
C ARG A 211 -20.55 12.87 3.22
N VAL A 212 -19.65 12.15 2.56
CA VAL A 212 -18.33 11.78 3.08
C VAL A 212 -17.50 13.03 3.38
N SER A 213 -17.48 13.98 2.45
CA SER A 213 -16.73 15.24 2.57
C SER A 213 -17.26 16.14 3.68
N ALA A 214 -18.58 16.14 3.92
CA ALA A 214 -19.18 16.90 5.03
C ALA A 214 -18.77 16.36 6.42
N GLY A 215 -18.48 15.06 6.53
CA GLY A 215 -17.97 14.43 7.75
C GLY A 215 -16.45 14.53 7.92
N ASN A 216 -15.72 14.92 6.88
CA ASN A 216 -14.27 15.08 6.91
C ASN A 216 -13.91 16.48 7.41
N LYS A 217 -12.95 16.59 8.35
CA LYS A 217 -12.54 17.91 8.85
C LYS A 217 -11.74 18.63 7.75
N PRO A 218 -12.06 19.89 7.42
CA PRO A 218 -11.21 20.67 6.53
C PRO A 218 -9.81 20.76 7.12
N PHE A 219 -8.83 20.64 6.22
CA PHE A 219 -7.38 20.67 6.42
C PHE A 219 -6.93 21.27 7.76
N LYS A 220 -6.39 20.44 8.66
CA LYS A 220 -5.55 20.92 9.78
C LYS A 220 -4.12 21.02 9.26
N GLY A 221 -3.63 22.26 9.13
CA GLY A 221 -2.20 22.59 9.05
C GLY A 221 -1.37 21.68 8.14
N ILE A 222 -1.54 21.82 6.82
CA ILE A 222 -0.53 21.37 5.87
C ILE A 222 0.27 22.62 5.53
N GLU A 223 1.48 22.71 6.10
CA GLU A 223 2.53 23.59 5.58
C GLU A 223 2.76 23.24 4.10
N PRO A 224 3.08 24.20 3.22
CA PRO A 224 3.27 23.94 1.80
C PRO A 224 4.39 22.92 1.62
N THR A 225 4.04 21.65 1.43
CA THR A 225 4.99 20.62 1.07
C THR A 225 5.16 20.65 -0.44
N LEU A 226 6.34 21.11 -0.83
CA LEU A 226 7.13 20.73 -1.99
C LEU A 226 7.31 21.76 -3.12
N THR A 227 8.57 21.72 -3.54
CA THR A 227 9.37 22.52 -4.46
C THR A 227 8.82 22.61 -5.87
N GLU A 228 8.95 23.81 -6.43
CA GLU A 228 8.69 24.16 -7.83
C GLU A 228 9.44 23.23 -8.80
N THR A 229 8.69 22.48 -9.60
CA THR A 229 9.11 22.13 -10.95
C THR A 229 8.56 23.20 -11.89
N GLU A 230 9.39 24.18 -12.23
CA GLU A 230 9.11 25.11 -13.32
C GLU A 230 9.30 24.37 -14.66
N ASN A 231 8.23 24.33 -15.45
CA ASN A 231 8.29 23.94 -16.85
C ASN A 231 8.88 25.07 -17.68
N ASP A 232 9.90 24.72 -18.48
CA ASP A 232 10.62 25.54 -19.44
C ASP A 232 9.71 26.40 -20.35
N MET A 233 9.85 27.72 -20.28
CA MET A 233 9.65 28.64 -21.41
C MET A 233 11.00 29.10 -21.98
N ALA A 234 11.86 28.15 -22.32
CA ALA A 234 13.14 28.44 -22.96
C ALA A 234 12.98 28.51 -24.49
N ASN A 235 12.29 29.53 -25.04
CA ASN A 235 12.54 29.95 -26.42
C ASN A 235 12.04 31.36 -26.81
N GLU A 236 12.30 32.40 -26.03
CA GLU A 236 12.05 33.79 -26.51
C GLU A 236 13.19 34.79 -26.24
N ASN A 237 14.41 34.32 -25.93
CA ASN A 237 15.46 35.24 -25.47
C ASN A 237 16.35 35.84 -26.59
N LYS A 238 15.76 36.25 -27.73
CA LYS A 238 16.52 36.97 -28.78
C LYS A 238 16.03 38.37 -29.16
N THR A 239 15.04 38.92 -28.45
CA THR A 239 14.47 40.24 -28.82
C THR A 239 14.21 41.22 -27.67
N GLN A 240 14.74 40.99 -26.46
CA GLN A 240 14.50 41.89 -25.32
C GLN A 240 15.24 43.25 -25.37
N GLY A 241 16.11 43.48 -26.36
CA GLY A 241 16.85 44.75 -26.47
C GLY A 241 16.02 45.95 -26.94
N PHE A 242 14.90 45.71 -27.64
CA PHE A 242 14.12 46.79 -28.28
C PHE A 242 12.93 47.29 -27.43
N GLU A 243 12.38 46.46 -26.54
CA GLU A 243 11.19 46.82 -25.75
C GLU A 243 11.55 47.55 -24.45
N TYR A 244 12.73 47.28 -23.87
CA TYR A 244 13.09 47.86 -22.58
C TYR A 244 13.36 49.38 -22.64
N GLY A 245 13.89 49.87 -23.76
CA GLY A 245 14.09 51.32 -23.97
C GLY A 245 12.77 52.09 -24.00
N ALA A 246 11.71 51.49 -24.53
CA ALA A 246 10.36 52.06 -24.52
C ALA A 246 9.73 52.01 -23.12
N ILE A 247 9.98 50.93 -22.35
CA ILE A 247 9.50 50.75 -20.98
C ILE A 247 10.22 51.71 -20.00
N ALA A 248 11.54 51.86 -20.10
CA ALA A 248 12.29 52.79 -19.26
C ALA A 248 11.92 54.27 -19.55
N ALA A 249 11.67 54.61 -20.81
CA ALA A 249 11.21 55.93 -21.22
C ALA A 249 9.79 56.24 -20.72
N SER A 250 8.89 55.26 -20.74
CA SER A 250 7.51 55.42 -20.23
C SER A 250 7.45 55.46 -18.70
N LEU A 251 8.41 54.87 -18.00
CA LEU A 251 8.57 54.93 -16.55
C LEU A 251 9.37 56.16 -16.07
N GLY A 252 9.91 56.98 -16.98
CA GLY A 252 10.63 58.22 -16.65
C GLY A 252 11.98 58.00 -15.95
N MET A 253 12.61 56.85 -16.14
CA MET A 253 13.88 56.48 -15.48
C MET A 253 15.06 57.27 -16.05
N LYS A 254 16.02 57.65 -15.21
CA LYS A 254 17.25 58.35 -15.65
C LYS A 254 18.31 57.34 -16.13
N ASP A 255 19.16 57.73 -17.08
CA ASP A 255 20.17 56.86 -17.72
C ASP A 255 21.08 56.10 -16.74
N GLY A 256 21.38 56.67 -15.57
CA GLY A 256 22.17 56.01 -14.53
C GLY A 256 21.44 54.86 -13.84
N GLU A 257 20.13 55.00 -13.61
CA GLU A 257 19.28 53.99 -12.95
C GLU A 257 19.03 52.80 -13.88
N VAL A 258 18.89 53.06 -15.18
CA VAL A 258 18.77 52.03 -16.22
C VAL A 258 20.01 51.13 -16.24
N LYS A 259 21.21 51.72 -16.09
CA LYS A 259 22.47 50.97 -16.09
C LYS A 259 22.60 50.03 -14.88
N ASP A 260 22.20 50.48 -13.69
CA ASP A 260 22.24 49.67 -12.47
C ASP A 260 21.23 48.53 -12.49
N VAL A 261 20.03 48.78 -13.04
CA VAL A 261 19.01 47.73 -13.22
C VAL A 261 19.47 46.69 -14.23
N MET A 262 20.11 47.10 -15.34
CA MET A 262 20.66 46.17 -16.34
C MET A 262 21.79 45.29 -15.80
N ALA A 263 22.65 45.83 -14.91
CA ALA A 263 23.66 45.04 -14.22
C ALA A 263 23.02 43.98 -13.31
N ARG A 264 21.99 44.35 -12.55
CA ARG A 264 21.23 43.43 -11.68
C ARG A 264 20.53 42.32 -12.47
N ILE A 265 19.90 42.66 -13.60
CA ILE A 265 19.24 41.70 -14.49
C ILE A 265 20.26 40.72 -15.07
N SER A 266 21.43 41.21 -15.49
CA SER A 266 22.51 40.37 -16.02
C SER A 266 23.06 39.40 -14.95
N GLU A 267 23.18 39.85 -13.70
CA GLU A 267 23.57 38.99 -12.57
C GLU A 267 22.52 37.91 -12.27
N LEU A 268 21.23 38.28 -12.28
CA LEU A 268 20.11 37.35 -12.08
C LEU A 268 20.03 36.31 -13.21
N ALA A 269 20.15 36.75 -14.47
CA ALA A 269 20.18 35.87 -15.62
C ALA A 269 21.38 34.90 -15.58
N ALA A 270 22.52 35.33 -15.02
CA ALA A 270 23.69 34.48 -14.83
C ALA A 270 23.57 33.49 -13.64
N MET A 271 22.65 33.73 -12.70
CA MET A 271 22.35 32.79 -11.61
C MET A 271 21.43 31.65 -12.05
N GLU A 272 20.54 31.89 -13.01
CA GLU A 272 19.61 30.89 -13.53
C GLU A 272 20.28 29.58 -14.00
N PRO A 273 21.36 29.59 -14.82
CA PRO A 273 22.03 28.34 -15.21
C PRO A 273 22.70 27.62 -14.03
N LYS A 274 23.23 28.36 -13.04
CA LYS A 274 23.84 27.76 -11.84
C LYS A 274 22.79 27.10 -10.95
N TYR A 275 21.62 27.73 -10.83
CA TYR A 275 20.49 27.15 -10.11
C TYR A 275 20.00 25.86 -10.80
N ARG A 276 19.87 25.87 -12.13
CA ARG A 276 19.53 24.67 -12.91
C ARG A 276 20.53 23.53 -12.71
N GLU A 277 21.83 23.84 -12.67
CA GLU A 277 22.88 22.83 -12.44
C GLU A 277 22.80 22.22 -11.03
N ILE A 278 22.55 23.05 -10.02
CA ILE A 278 22.35 22.59 -8.63
C ILE A 278 21.07 21.73 -8.54
N GLN A 279 19.97 22.16 -9.15
CA GLN A 279 18.71 21.43 -9.15
C GLN A 279 18.84 20.06 -9.85
N LYS A 280 19.62 20.00 -10.94
CA LYS A 280 19.97 18.73 -11.58
C LYS A 280 20.78 17.82 -10.64
N SER A 281 21.82 18.35 -9.99
CA SER A 281 22.63 17.57 -9.06
C SER A 281 21.81 17.02 -7.87
N LEU A 282 20.82 17.79 -7.41
CA LEU A 282 19.90 17.38 -6.36
C LEU A 282 18.98 16.24 -6.82
N SER A 283 18.42 16.33 -8.03
CA SER A 283 17.59 15.28 -8.64
C SER A 283 18.37 13.98 -8.85
N ASP A 284 19.61 14.09 -9.35
CA ASP A 284 20.50 12.95 -9.52
C ASP A 284 20.80 12.29 -8.16
N ALA A 285 21.07 13.08 -7.12
CA ALA A 285 21.29 12.57 -5.76
C ALA A 285 20.04 11.89 -5.18
N GLN A 286 18.84 12.44 -5.39
CA GLN A 286 17.58 11.84 -4.96
C GLN A 286 17.33 10.49 -5.63
N THR A 287 17.65 10.39 -6.93
CA THR A 287 17.57 9.13 -7.68
C THR A 287 18.50 8.06 -7.10
N VAL A 288 19.73 8.43 -6.74
CA VAL A 288 20.69 7.54 -6.08
C VAL A 288 20.18 7.10 -4.70
N ILE A 289 19.59 8.00 -3.92
CA ILE A 289 19.00 7.67 -2.61
C ILE A 289 17.86 6.66 -2.77
N ALA A 290 16.93 6.90 -3.71
CA ALA A 290 15.84 5.96 -3.98
C ALA A 290 16.35 4.55 -4.37
N GLY A 291 17.42 4.49 -5.16
CA GLY A 291 18.08 3.22 -5.52
C GLY A 291 18.72 2.51 -4.31
N LYS A 292 19.33 3.27 -3.39
CA LYS A 292 19.88 2.73 -2.14
C LYS A 292 18.78 2.23 -1.19
N ASP A 293 17.67 2.95 -1.08
CA ASP A 293 16.52 2.54 -0.26
C ASP A 293 15.90 1.24 -0.77
N ALA A 294 15.79 1.08 -2.10
CA ALA A 294 15.36 -0.19 -2.69
C ALA A 294 16.32 -1.33 -2.34
N SER A 295 17.63 -1.08 -2.40
CA SER A 295 18.66 -2.07 -2.04
C SER A 295 18.57 -2.46 -0.55
N ILE A 296 18.34 -1.50 0.34
CA ILE A 296 18.15 -1.74 1.78
C ILE A 296 16.93 -2.62 2.02
N ARG A 297 15.79 -2.36 1.36
CA ARG A 297 14.59 -3.20 1.49
C ARG A 297 14.81 -4.64 1.02
N ASN A 298 15.55 -4.81 -0.08
CA ASN A 298 15.91 -6.15 -0.55
C ASN A 298 16.78 -6.89 0.48
N LEU A 299 17.82 -6.24 1.01
CA LEU A 299 18.67 -6.82 2.05
C LEU A 299 17.89 -7.15 3.33
N GLN A 300 16.94 -6.31 3.73
CA GLN A 300 16.05 -6.60 4.87
C GLN A 300 15.18 -7.84 4.62
N THR A 301 14.69 -8.01 3.39
CA THR A 301 13.90 -9.18 2.99
C THR A 301 14.74 -10.46 3.02
N ASP A 302 15.94 -10.40 2.45
CA ASP A 302 16.90 -11.51 2.46
C ASP A 302 17.32 -11.89 3.88
N LEU A 303 17.57 -10.90 4.74
CA LEU A 303 17.89 -11.12 6.15
C LEU A 303 16.73 -11.80 6.88
N ALA A 304 15.49 -11.37 6.65
CA ALA A 304 14.31 -11.99 7.24
C ALA A 304 14.17 -13.46 6.77
N ALA A 305 14.38 -13.72 5.47
CA ALA A 305 14.34 -15.06 4.92
C ALA A 305 15.46 -15.97 5.47
N ALA A 306 16.68 -15.45 5.59
CA ALA A 306 17.80 -16.18 6.18
C ALA A 306 17.56 -16.49 7.66
N THR A 307 17.02 -15.53 8.42
CA THR A 307 16.66 -15.72 9.84
C THR A 307 15.59 -16.79 10.00
N ALA A 308 14.54 -16.77 9.17
CA ALA A 308 13.49 -17.79 9.20
C ALA A 308 14.04 -19.20 8.89
N ARG A 309 14.95 -19.31 7.91
CA ARG A 309 15.62 -20.58 7.60
C ARG A 309 16.46 -21.07 8.77
N LEU A 310 17.26 -20.19 9.38
CA LEU A 310 18.08 -20.54 10.54
C LEU A 310 17.22 -21.08 11.68
N SER A 311 16.15 -20.38 12.05
CA SER A 311 15.23 -20.85 13.10
C SER A 311 14.57 -22.19 12.77
N ALA A 312 14.26 -22.45 11.49
CA ALA A 312 13.75 -23.75 11.07
C ALA A 312 14.79 -24.87 11.19
N TYR A 313 16.05 -24.61 10.84
CA TYR A 313 17.14 -25.56 11.03
C TYR A 313 17.40 -25.84 12.51
N GLU A 314 17.46 -24.80 13.35
CA GLU A 314 17.63 -24.93 14.81
C GLU A 314 16.50 -25.74 15.44
N GLN A 315 15.26 -25.52 15.01
CA GLN A 315 14.12 -26.31 15.50
C GLN A 315 14.23 -27.77 15.05
N LYS A 316 14.58 -28.00 13.80
CA LYS A 316 14.76 -29.35 13.27
C LYS A 316 15.88 -30.12 13.99
N GLU A 317 17.00 -29.46 14.29
CA GLU A 317 18.09 -30.04 15.05
C GLU A 317 17.66 -30.39 16.48
N LYS A 318 16.90 -29.51 17.15
CA LYS A 318 16.31 -29.80 18.47
C LYS A 318 15.36 -30.99 18.43
N ASP A 319 14.51 -31.06 17.42
CA ASP A 319 13.54 -32.16 17.25
C ASP A 319 14.27 -33.50 16.99
N GLU A 320 15.30 -33.49 16.14
CA GLU A 320 16.16 -34.66 15.88
C GLU A 320 16.91 -35.11 17.15
N GLN A 321 17.47 -34.17 17.91
CA GLN A 321 18.14 -34.45 19.18
C GLN A 321 17.17 -35.05 20.20
N ALA A 322 15.97 -34.48 20.34
CA ALA A 322 14.93 -35.01 21.22
C ALA A 322 14.52 -36.43 20.83
N SER A 323 14.33 -36.69 19.53
CA SER A 323 14.01 -38.03 19.02
C SER A 323 15.13 -39.04 19.28
N ARG A 324 16.39 -38.61 19.13
CA ARG A 324 17.56 -39.46 19.43
C ARG A 324 17.64 -39.81 20.92
N ILE A 325 17.38 -38.84 21.79
CA ILE A 325 17.30 -39.05 23.25
C ILE A 325 16.18 -40.03 23.59
N GLU A 326 14.98 -39.83 23.06
CA GLU A 326 13.86 -40.74 23.30
C GLU A 326 14.17 -42.17 22.85
N THR A 327 14.76 -42.31 21.67
CA THR A 327 15.15 -43.61 21.12
C THR A 327 16.18 -44.32 22.01
N LEU A 328 17.21 -43.59 22.46
CA LEU A 328 18.24 -44.13 23.34
C LEU A 328 17.63 -44.67 24.65
N VAL A 329 16.75 -43.89 25.28
CA VAL A 329 16.12 -44.28 26.55
C VAL A 329 15.13 -45.43 26.37
N GLU A 330 14.30 -45.41 25.32
CA GLU A 330 13.37 -46.50 25.02
C GLU A 330 14.10 -47.82 24.72
N ASN A 331 15.21 -47.78 23.99
CA ASN A 331 16.04 -48.97 23.76
C ASN A 331 16.60 -49.52 25.07
N ALA A 332 17.09 -48.67 25.97
CA ALA A 332 17.59 -49.11 27.28
C ALA A 332 16.50 -49.73 28.17
N ILE A 333 15.25 -49.23 28.09
CA ILE A 333 14.09 -49.84 28.76
C ILE A 333 13.78 -51.21 28.13
N ALA A 334 13.74 -51.31 26.80
CA ALA A 334 13.44 -52.54 26.07
C ALA A 334 14.48 -53.64 26.35
N GLU A 335 15.75 -53.26 26.47
CA GLU A 335 16.87 -54.13 26.84
C GLU A 335 16.87 -54.50 28.34
N GLY A 336 15.99 -53.92 29.15
CA GLY A 336 15.87 -54.21 30.59
C GLY A 336 17.03 -53.66 31.42
N LYS A 337 17.74 -52.64 30.90
CA LYS A 337 18.82 -51.95 31.62
C LYS A 337 18.27 -50.95 32.64
N ILE A 338 17.15 -50.30 32.32
CA ILE A 338 16.48 -49.33 33.20
C ILE A 338 14.99 -49.62 33.32
N ASP A 339 14.38 -49.24 34.45
CA ASP A 339 12.94 -49.34 34.66
C ASP A 339 12.19 -48.22 33.92
N ARG A 340 10.97 -48.50 33.46
CA ARG A 340 10.15 -47.54 32.72
C ARG A 340 9.83 -46.28 33.53
N GLU A 341 9.76 -46.39 34.85
CA GLU A 341 9.54 -45.28 35.78
C GLU A 341 10.68 -44.26 35.77
N ALA A 342 11.90 -44.68 35.41
CA ALA A 342 13.07 -43.82 35.35
C ALA A 342 13.18 -43.05 34.02
N LYS A 343 12.29 -43.29 33.04
CA LYS A 343 12.37 -42.72 31.68
C LYS A 343 12.55 -41.19 31.71
N THR A 344 11.74 -40.48 32.47
CA THR A 344 11.74 -39.01 32.50
C THR A 344 13.08 -38.44 32.96
N GLN A 345 13.68 -39.03 34.00
CA GLN A 345 14.98 -38.59 34.53
C GLN A 345 16.11 -38.83 33.53
N TRP A 346 16.07 -39.95 32.81
CA TRP A 346 17.06 -40.27 31.79
C TRP A 346 16.94 -39.39 30.55
N VAL A 347 15.72 -39.04 30.13
CA VAL A 347 15.49 -38.07 29.04
C VAL A 347 16.03 -36.69 29.41
N GLU A 348 15.81 -36.24 30.64
CA GLU A 348 16.32 -34.95 31.14
C GLU A 348 17.87 -34.92 31.20
N MET A 349 18.47 -36.01 31.69
CA MET A 349 19.93 -36.13 31.76
C MET A 349 20.56 -36.18 30.36
N ALA A 350 19.97 -36.95 29.43
CA ALA A 350 20.44 -37.03 28.05
C ALA A 350 20.23 -35.72 27.28
N GLY A 351 19.22 -34.91 27.64
CA GLY A 351 19.06 -33.55 27.15
C GLY A 351 20.16 -32.60 27.59
N SER A 352 20.74 -32.81 28.77
CA SER A 352 21.83 -31.98 29.30
C SER A 352 23.21 -32.43 28.81
N ASN A 353 23.44 -33.75 28.70
CA ASN A 353 24.66 -34.31 28.15
C ASN A 353 24.38 -35.69 27.54
N PHE A 354 24.23 -35.70 26.21
CA PHE A 354 23.88 -36.92 25.47
C PHE A 354 24.95 -38.00 25.58
N GLU A 355 26.23 -37.66 25.39
CA GLU A 355 27.34 -38.63 25.42
C GLU A 355 27.51 -39.28 26.79
N LEU A 356 27.34 -38.51 27.86
CA LEU A 356 27.40 -39.05 29.21
C LEU A 356 26.21 -39.98 29.48
N ALA A 357 25.00 -39.62 29.06
CA ALA A 357 23.84 -40.49 29.21
C ALA A 357 23.98 -41.79 28.40
N GLU A 358 24.46 -41.70 27.15
CA GLU A 358 24.70 -42.85 26.28
C GLU A 358 25.74 -43.80 26.86
N SER A 359 26.90 -43.29 27.28
CA SER A 359 27.96 -44.10 27.91
C SER A 359 27.52 -44.70 29.24
N THR A 360 26.76 -43.96 30.06
CA THR A 360 26.25 -44.47 31.33
C THR A 360 25.22 -45.58 31.10
N LEU A 361 24.25 -45.39 30.19
CA LEU A 361 23.29 -46.44 29.83
C LEU A 361 23.97 -47.69 29.24
N ALA A 362 25.02 -47.51 28.43
CA ALA A 362 25.78 -48.62 27.87
C ALA A 362 26.51 -49.46 28.94
N SER A 363 26.91 -48.82 30.06
CA SER A 363 27.58 -49.50 31.18
C SER A 363 26.65 -50.30 32.10
N ILE A 364 25.34 -50.05 32.03
CA ILE A 364 24.36 -50.76 32.87
C ILE A 364 24.12 -52.15 32.27
N PRO A 365 24.41 -53.24 33.00
CA PRO A 365 24.08 -54.57 32.54
C PRO A 365 22.56 -54.75 32.50
N ALA A 366 22.06 -55.47 31.50
CA ALA A 366 20.65 -55.85 31.46
C ALA A 366 20.29 -56.64 32.72
N ARG A 367 19.15 -56.35 33.34
CA ARG A 367 18.69 -57.15 34.49
C ARG A 367 18.54 -58.61 34.07
N GLU A 368 19.29 -59.48 34.73
CA GLU A 368 19.02 -60.91 34.66
C GLU A 368 17.57 -61.12 35.13
N LYS A 369 16.76 -61.72 34.27
CA LYS A 369 15.42 -62.19 34.67
C LYS A 369 15.61 -63.47 35.48
N ILE A 370 16.21 -63.34 36.66
CA ILE A 370 16.42 -64.45 37.61
C ILE A 370 15.09 -65.18 37.85
N SER A 371 13.96 -64.47 37.84
CA SER A 371 12.62 -65.06 37.96
C SER A 371 12.25 -66.01 36.81
N LYS A 372 12.76 -65.79 35.58
CA LYS A 372 12.58 -66.71 34.45
C LYS A 372 13.50 -67.92 34.58
N GLU A 373 14.77 -67.72 34.94
CA GLU A 373 15.71 -68.83 35.15
C GLU A 373 15.31 -69.72 36.33
N ILE A 374 14.78 -69.14 37.41
CA ILE A 374 14.18 -69.88 38.54
C ILE A 374 12.91 -70.62 38.12
N ALA A 375 12.09 -70.02 37.24
CA ALA A 375 10.87 -70.66 36.72
C ALA A 375 11.16 -71.78 35.72
N ASP A 376 12.27 -71.67 34.97
CA ASP A 376 12.73 -72.63 33.98
C ASP A 376 13.70 -73.68 34.58
N ASP A 377 14.06 -73.57 35.86
CA ASP A 377 14.88 -74.55 36.59
C ASP A 377 14.11 -75.89 36.68
N PRO A 378 14.64 -76.98 36.09
CA PRO A 378 14.00 -78.29 36.12
C PRO A 378 13.68 -78.77 37.55
N ALA A 379 14.50 -78.42 38.53
CA ALA A 379 14.28 -78.80 39.93
C ALA A 379 13.09 -78.06 40.53
N ASN A 380 12.88 -76.78 40.22
CA ASN A 380 11.71 -76.02 40.68
C ASN A 380 10.44 -76.42 39.94
N ILE A 381 10.52 -76.69 38.63
CA ILE A 381 9.39 -77.22 37.85
C ILE A 381 8.96 -78.57 38.42
N GLN A 382 9.92 -79.46 38.68
CA GLN A 382 9.65 -80.80 39.22
C GLN A 382 9.14 -80.74 40.67
N ALA A 383 9.72 -79.91 41.53
CA ALA A 383 9.24 -79.72 42.89
C ALA A 383 7.82 -79.14 42.93
N THR A 384 7.48 -78.23 42.02
CA THR A 384 6.12 -77.67 41.91
C THR A 384 5.15 -78.72 41.37
N ALA A 385 5.56 -79.53 40.38
CA ALA A 385 4.76 -80.64 39.85
C ALA A 385 4.52 -81.73 40.90
N GLU A 386 5.52 -82.08 41.72
CA GLU A 386 5.39 -83.04 42.81
C GLU A 386 4.52 -82.50 43.96
N ALA A 387 4.65 -81.21 44.30
CA ALA A 387 3.84 -80.56 45.34
C ALA A 387 2.37 -80.34 44.93
N THR A 388 2.05 -80.36 43.63
CA THR A 388 0.68 -80.19 43.11
C THR A 388 -0.04 -81.52 42.81
N LYS A 389 0.64 -82.67 42.94
CA LYS A 389 -0.01 -83.99 42.84
C LYS A 389 -0.98 -84.18 44.01
N THR A 390 -2.24 -84.55 43.72
CA THR A 390 -3.21 -84.87 44.77
C THR A 390 -2.91 -86.24 45.40
N ALA A 391 -3.37 -86.47 46.64
CA ALA A 391 -3.19 -87.76 47.32
C ALA A 391 -3.74 -88.95 46.51
N GLU A 392 -4.78 -88.71 45.71
CA GLU A 392 -5.38 -89.69 44.80
C GLU A 392 -4.47 -90.02 43.60
N GLN A 393 -3.78 -89.03 43.04
CA GLN A 393 -2.81 -89.23 41.95
C GLN A 393 -1.56 -89.98 42.45
N LEU A 394 -1.07 -89.65 43.64
CA LEU A 394 0.04 -90.37 44.28
C LEU A 394 -0.33 -91.81 44.64
N MET A 395 -1.57 -92.05 45.10
CA MET A 395 -2.09 -93.40 45.30
C MET A 395 -2.25 -94.16 43.99
N ALA A 396 -2.75 -93.54 42.93
CA ALA A 396 -2.91 -94.17 41.63
C ALA A 396 -1.56 -94.56 40.99
N GLU A 397 -0.53 -93.73 41.12
CA GLU A 397 0.84 -94.03 40.68
C GLU A 397 1.41 -95.25 41.43
N LYS A 398 1.29 -95.27 42.77
CA LYS A 398 1.72 -96.41 43.59
C LYS A 398 0.93 -97.69 43.32
N VAL A 399 -0.37 -97.58 43.07
CA VAL A 399 -1.19 -98.74 42.70
C VAL A 399 -0.75 -99.27 41.33
N ALA A 400 -0.54 -98.40 40.33
CA ALA A 400 -0.07 -98.81 39.00
C ALA A 400 1.33 -99.44 39.05
N GLU A 401 2.22 -98.98 39.94
CA GLU A 401 3.56 -99.55 40.15
C GLU A 401 3.52 -100.98 40.74
N VAL A 402 2.50 -101.27 41.57
CA VAL A 402 2.36 -102.56 42.27
C VAL A 402 1.54 -103.58 41.46
N VAL A 403 0.49 -103.16 40.74
CA VAL A 403 -0.42 -104.07 40.02
C VAL A 403 -0.37 -103.96 38.49
N GLY A 404 0.45 -103.05 37.95
CA GLY A 404 0.59 -102.81 36.51
C GLY A 404 -0.49 -101.88 35.93
N ALA A 405 -0.13 -101.10 34.92
CA ALA A 405 -0.96 -100.02 34.36
C ALA A 405 -2.31 -100.49 33.75
N ASP A 406 -2.44 -101.78 33.42
CA ASP A 406 -3.64 -102.37 32.82
C ASP A 406 -4.61 -103.00 33.82
N PHE A 407 -4.36 -102.85 35.12
CA PHE A 407 -5.20 -103.45 36.17
C PHE A 407 -6.58 -102.78 36.24
N LYS A 408 -7.65 -103.56 36.02
CA LYS A 408 -9.04 -103.11 36.18
C LYS A 408 -9.70 -103.82 37.35
N PHE A 409 -10.16 -103.04 38.33
CA PHE A 409 -10.98 -103.56 39.43
C PHE A 409 -12.30 -104.13 38.86
N ARG A 410 -12.60 -105.39 39.16
CA ARG A 410 -13.94 -105.95 38.93
C ARG A 410 -14.92 -105.24 39.86
N LYS A 411 -15.95 -104.61 39.30
CA LYS A 411 -17.08 -104.10 40.10
C LYS A 411 -17.79 -105.28 40.75
N LEU A 412 -17.95 -105.21 42.07
CA LEU A 412 -18.73 -106.14 42.89
C LEU A 412 -20.23 -105.88 42.71
#